data_AF-A0A5J6V7B9-F1
#
_entry.id   AF-A0A5J6V7B9-F1
#
_cell.length_a   1.000
_cell.length_b   1.000
_cell.length_c   1.000
_cell.angle_alpha   90.00
_cell.angle_beta   90.00
_cell.angle_gamma   90.00
#
_symmetry.space_group_name_H-M   'P 1'
#
loop_
_entity.id
_entity.type
_entity.pdbx_description
1 polymer ?
#
loop_
_entity_poly.entity_id
_entity_poly.type
_entity_poly.pdbx_seq_one_letter_code
_entity_poly.pdbx_strand_id
1 'polypeptide(L)'
;MSADDGQHGDGRGEGQRGEGAPRDSQRGERQPGGATLTRGDEHLARHRDPGGLGRALGLTTLSAILPGAGLLRTRKWKLGLGVVALAVGLLAGIAVYAMVNGLTTTAFQTAADTDRLRLILGVVIAGTVLWIGVIALTAMVTRPRRPSTGQKVSLAAFTALLCVAVSAPAAIGVRYISAHVDAVDRVFNSGSMGGGGPDGPQPTSLVSGDPQNPWADLPRVNVLLLGSDAAEAREGTRTDTMMVASIDTTTGDSVLFSIPRNLQNVPIPRDLPLYEFYPDGYNCGPECLMNGIWTAAEIHAEEHPELYTGESHPGLTATQRVLAQVLGLPIHQTVIVNLQGFEDLIDAMGGVVINVQEQIPINGRTYTDAQGHLQLDPNSPAWSGSSPAPSGSTATRRWATPAPGSPPTTSAGCAGSGAWWRP
;
A
#
# COMPACT_ATOMS: atom_id res chain seq x y z
N MET A 1 -25.13 -75.86 87.39
CA MET A 1 -26.20 -76.86 87.53
C MET A 1 -26.91 -76.90 86.19
N SER A 2 -26.59 -77.87 85.34
CA SER A 2 -27.22 -79.21 85.31
C SER A 2 -28.66 -79.08 84.85
N ALA A 3 -29.22 -79.86 83.93
CA ALA A 3 -28.85 -80.99 83.09
C ALA A 3 -30.08 -81.09 82.15
N ASP A 4 -29.92 -81.34 80.86
CA ASP A 4 -29.90 -82.66 80.22
C ASP A 4 -31.24 -83.41 80.20
N ASP A 5 -31.46 -84.08 79.06
CA ASP A 5 -32.43 -85.13 78.75
C ASP A 5 -33.96 -84.82 78.83
N GLY A 6 -34.81 -85.27 77.91
CA GLY A 6 -34.67 -86.33 76.91
C GLY A 6 -35.82 -87.35 77.06
N GLN A 7 -36.32 -87.86 75.93
CA GLN A 7 -37.24 -89.02 75.75
C GLN A 7 -38.74 -88.76 76.00
N HIS A 8 -39.71 -89.49 75.43
CA HIS A 8 -39.93 -90.32 74.23
C HIS A 8 -41.44 -90.65 74.31
N GLY A 9 -42.15 -90.78 73.19
CA GLY A 9 -43.54 -91.26 73.23
C GLY A 9 -44.18 -91.37 71.86
N ASP A 10 -44.46 -92.61 71.47
CA ASP A 10 -44.77 -93.12 70.13
C ASP A 10 -46.29 -93.33 69.95
N GLY A 11 -46.77 -93.40 68.69
CA GLY A 11 -47.95 -94.21 68.34
C GLY A 11 -49.17 -93.57 67.63
N ARG A 12 -49.27 -93.83 66.31
CA ARG A 12 -50.44 -94.25 65.47
C ARG A 12 -51.77 -93.45 65.57
N GLY A 13 -52.53 -93.12 64.52
CA GLY A 13 -52.54 -93.43 63.09
C GLY A 13 -53.88 -92.99 62.46
N GLU A 14 -53.91 -92.85 61.12
CA GLU A 14 -55.05 -92.76 60.19
C GLU A 14 -55.93 -91.50 60.10
N GLY A 15 -56.16 -91.01 58.86
CA GLY A 15 -57.42 -90.31 58.52
C GLY A 15 -57.42 -89.11 57.57
N GLN A 16 -56.97 -89.28 56.33
CA GLN A 16 -57.52 -88.70 55.08
C GLN A 16 -57.72 -87.17 54.85
N ARG A 17 -57.09 -86.75 53.74
CA ARG A 17 -57.57 -85.87 52.64
C ARG A 17 -57.64 -84.35 52.86
N GLY A 18 -56.85 -83.64 52.05
CA GLY A 18 -57.06 -82.23 51.71
C GLY A 18 -55.77 -81.47 51.43
N GLU A 19 -55.20 -81.63 50.24
CA GLU A 19 -54.14 -80.79 49.64
C GLU A 19 -54.51 -79.29 49.71
N GLY A 20 -53.59 -78.32 49.84
CA GLY A 20 -52.15 -78.38 49.82
C GLY A 20 -51.55 -77.16 50.54
N ALA A 21 -50.49 -77.42 51.30
CA ALA A 21 -49.69 -76.43 51.99
C ALA A 21 -48.61 -75.83 51.06
N PRO A 22 -48.12 -74.62 51.36
CA PRO A 22 -46.92 -74.04 50.78
C PRO A 22 -45.65 -74.41 51.60
N ARG A 23 -44.48 -74.12 51.01
CA ARG A 23 -43.10 -74.14 51.56
C ARG A 23 -42.39 -75.50 51.68
N ASP A 24 -41.20 -75.59 51.08
CA ASP A 24 -39.90 -75.58 51.77
C ASP A 24 -38.79 -75.61 50.69
N SER A 25 -37.73 -74.81 50.71
CA SER A 25 -36.66 -74.66 51.72
C SER A 25 -35.81 -75.93 51.91
N GLN A 26 -34.53 -75.71 52.24
CA GLN A 26 -33.38 -76.63 52.30
C GLN A 26 -32.59 -76.73 51.00
N ARG A 27 -31.26 -76.61 50.94
CA ARG A 27 -30.11 -76.47 51.87
C ARG A 27 -29.04 -75.75 51.02
N GLY A 28 -28.23 -74.82 51.49
CA GLY A 28 -27.28 -74.93 52.58
C GLY A 28 -25.87 -75.07 51.99
N GLU A 29 -25.07 -74.00 52.01
CA GLU A 29 -23.61 -74.03 52.17
C GLU A 29 -23.03 -72.60 52.35
N ARG A 30 -21.96 -72.49 53.15
CA ARG A 30 -21.30 -71.25 53.58
C ARG A 30 -20.06 -70.93 52.73
N GLN A 31 -19.79 -69.63 52.59
CA GLN A 31 -18.47 -68.94 52.51
C GLN A 31 -17.80 -68.72 51.13
N PRO A 32 -16.88 -67.71 51.00
CA PRO A 32 -17.11 -66.56 50.12
C PRO A 32 -16.04 -66.44 49.02
N GLY A 33 -16.47 -66.30 47.77
CA GLY A 33 -15.59 -66.03 46.63
C GLY A 33 -15.66 -64.57 46.22
N GLY A 34 -14.62 -63.80 46.57
CA GLY A 34 -14.41 -62.47 46.04
C GLY A 34 -14.26 -62.52 44.51
N ALA A 35 -15.21 -61.89 43.81
CA ALA A 35 -15.03 -61.52 42.41
C ALA A 35 -14.60 -60.05 42.39
N THR A 36 -13.27 -59.90 42.34
CA THR A 36 -12.54 -58.69 42.04
C THR A 36 -13.13 -58.05 40.78
N LEU A 37 -13.84 -56.94 40.94
CA LEU A 37 -14.16 -56.03 39.83
C LEU A 37 -12.83 -55.58 39.23
N THR A 38 -12.56 -56.04 38.01
CA THR A 38 -11.35 -55.70 37.26
C THR A 38 -11.28 -54.20 37.04
N ARG A 39 -10.30 -53.59 37.69
CA ARG A 39 -9.86 -52.18 37.61
C ARG A 39 -9.23 -51.83 36.24
N GLY A 40 -9.78 -52.38 35.16
CA GLY A 40 -9.20 -52.34 33.81
C GLY A 40 -9.98 -51.49 32.80
N ASP A 41 -11.30 -51.38 32.95
CA ASP A 41 -12.16 -50.78 31.91
C ASP A 41 -12.70 -49.37 32.25
N GLU A 42 -12.37 -48.82 33.41
CA GLU A 42 -12.71 -47.42 33.77
C GLU A 42 -11.72 -46.39 33.19
N HIS A 43 -10.69 -46.80 32.44
CA HIS A 43 -9.68 -45.89 31.91
C HIS A 43 -9.90 -45.44 30.45
N LEU A 44 -10.89 -45.97 29.73
CA LEU A 44 -11.17 -45.59 28.32
C LEU A 44 -12.36 -44.64 28.14
N ALA A 45 -13.10 -44.30 29.20
CA ALA A 45 -14.17 -43.31 29.20
C ALA A 45 -13.76 -41.96 29.83
N ARG A 46 -12.46 -41.64 29.83
CA ARG A 46 -11.92 -40.41 30.42
C ARG A 46 -12.10 -39.23 29.46
N HIS A 47 -13.16 -38.46 29.69
CA HIS A 47 -13.36 -37.06 29.29
C HIS A 47 -13.21 -36.70 27.80
N ARG A 48 -14.24 -37.01 27.00
CA ARG A 48 -14.64 -36.09 25.92
C ARG A 48 -15.46 -34.96 26.54
N ASP A 49 -14.79 -34.02 27.20
CA ASP A 49 -15.42 -32.77 27.64
C ASP A 49 -15.84 -31.96 26.40
N PRO A 50 -17.14 -31.66 26.18
CA PRO A 50 -17.62 -30.97 24.97
C PRO A 50 -17.18 -29.49 24.83
N GLY A 51 -16.34 -29.01 25.77
CA GLY A 51 -15.93 -27.61 25.94
C GLY A 51 -14.44 -27.40 26.21
N GLY A 52 -13.56 -28.22 25.62
CA GLY A 52 -12.10 -28.11 25.77
C GLY A 52 -11.43 -27.01 24.93
N LEU A 53 -10.16 -26.73 25.23
CA LEU A 53 -9.32 -25.72 24.56
C LEU A 53 -9.35 -25.83 23.02
N GLY A 54 -9.36 -27.05 22.46
CA GLY A 54 -9.43 -27.26 21.01
C GLY A 54 -10.67 -26.67 20.34
N ARG A 55 -11.82 -26.65 21.03
CA ARG A 55 -13.03 -26.00 20.54
C ARG A 55 -12.89 -24.47 20.54
N ALA A 56 -12.26 -23.92 21.57
CA ALA A 56 -12.00 -22.48 21.66
C ALA A 56 -11.04 -22.03 20.55
N LEU A 57 -9.95 -22.78 20.34
CA LEU A 57 -9.02 -22.53 19.24
C LEU A 57 -9.71 -22.59 17.88
N GLY A 58 -10.45 -23.66 17.59
CA GLY A 58 -11.13 -23.83 16.30
C GLY A 58 -12.18 -22.75 16.00
N LEU A 59 -12.97 -22.33 16.99
CA LEU A 59 -13.93 -21.24 16.81
C LEU A 59 -13.23 -19.88 16.64
N THR A 60 -12.12 -19.65 17.33
CA THR A 60 -11.33 -18.42 17.17
C THR A 60 -10.69 -18.35 15.79
N THR A 61 -10.15 -19.47 15.28
CA THR A 61 -9.67 -19.58 13.88
C THR A 61 -10.79 -19.32 12.88
N LEU A 62 -11.99 -19.85 13.11
CA LEU A 62 -13.13 -19.61 12.23
C LEU A 62 -13.49 -18.12 12.14
N SER A 63 -13.47 -17.41 13.28
CA SER A 63 -13.64 -15.94 13.31
C SER A 63 -12.49 -15.17 12.65
N ALA A 64 -11.28 -15.74 12.58
CA ALA A 64 -10.15 -15.14 11.90
C ALA A 64 -10.20 -15.32 10.37
N ILE A 65 -10.83 -16.39 9.87
CA ILE A 65 -11.05 -16.60 8.43
C ILE A 65 -12.24 -15.76 7.95
N LEU A 66 -13.35 -15.81 8.68
CA LEU A 66 -14.57 -15.08 8.36
C LEU A 66 -15.05 -14.34 9.62
N PRO A 67 -15.04 -12.99 9.65
CA PRO A 67 -15.38 -12.23 10.85
C PRO A 67 -16.77 -12.63 11.37
N GLY A 68 -16.81 -13.03 12.64
CA GLY A 68 -18.06 -13.38 13.34
C GLY A 68 -18.48 -14.84 13.21
N ALA A 69 -17.86 -15.64 12.33
CA ALA A 69 -18.26 -17.02 12.11
C ALA A 69 -18.06 -17.92 13.35
N GLY A 70 -17.02 -17.68 14.14
CA GLY A 70 -16.80 -18.37 15.42
C GLY A 70 -17.86 -18.08 16.48
N LEU A 71 -18.55 -16.93 16.40
CA LEU A 71 -19.62 -16.56 17.34
C LEU A 71 -20.95 -17.27 17.05
N LEU A 72 -21.16 -17.78 15.83
CA LEU A 72 -22.39 -18.47 15.42
C LEU A 72 -22.69 -19.69 16.30
N ARG A 73 -21.65 -20.37 16.81
CA ARG A 73 -21.78 -21.56 17.66
C ARG A 73 -21.70 -21.25 19.16
N THR A 74 -21.94 -19.99 19.53
CA THR A 74 -21.90 -19.48 20.91
C THR A 74 -23.25 -18.89 21.33
N ARG A 75 -23.38 -18.48 22.60
CA ARG A 75 -24.58 -17.79 23.10
C ARG A 75 -24.82 -16.43 22.43
N LYS A 76 -23.77 -15.84 21.81
CA LYS A 76 -23.85 -14.56 21.08
C LYS A 76 -24.11 -14.76 19.57
N TRP A 77 -24.76 -15.84 19.17
CA TRP A 77 -24.98 -16.19 17.76
C TRP A 77 -25.65 -15.07 16.92
N LYS A 78 -26.54 -14.26 17.50
CA LYS A 78 -27.16 -13.12 16.81
C LYS A 78 -26.14 -12.07 16.38
N LEU A 79 -25.15 -11.79 17.23
CA LEU A 79 -24.04 -10.89 16.90
C LEU A 79 -23.16 -11.49 15.81
N GLY A 80 -22.84 -12.79 15.94
CA GLY A 80 -22.07 -13.51 14.92
C GLY A 80 -22.73 -13.48 13.54
N LEU A 81 -24.04 -13.73 13.49
CA LEU A 81 -24.83 -13.67 12.27
C LEU A 81 -24.83 -12.28 11.66
N GLY A 82 -25.01 -11.24 12.48
CA GLY A 82 -24.97 -9.84 12.01
C GLY A 82 -23.61 -9.48 11.40
N VAL A 83 -22.50 -9.84 12.06
CA VAL A 83 -21.14 -9.55 11.56
C VAL A 83 -20.84 -10.32 10.28
N VAL A 84 -21.20 -11.61 10.22
CA VAL A 84 -21.02 -12.42 9.01
C VAL A 84 -21.85 -11.88 7.85
N ALA A 85 -23.12 -11.54 8.09
CA ALA A 85 -24.01 -10.97 7.07
C ALA A 85 -23.49 -9.62 6.55
N LEU A 86 -22.97 -8.77 7.43
CA LEU A 86 -22.35 -7.51 7.05
C LEU A 86 -21.10 -7.73 6.18
N ALA A 87 -20.20 -8.64 6.58
CA ALA A 87 -18.98 -8.93 5.83
C ALA A 87 -19.28 -9.51 4.44
N VAL A 88 -20.20 -10.47 4.36
CA VAL A 88 -20.64 -11.05 3.09
C VAL A 88 -21.36 -10.01 2.24
N GLY A 89 -22.21 -9.17 2.84
CA GLY A 89 -22.90 -8.08 2.15
C GLY A 89 -21.96 -7.02 1.58
N LEU A 90 -20.92 -6.64 2.32
CA LEU A 90 -19.86 -5.74 1.84
C LEU A 90 -19.09 -6.36 0.67
N LEU A 91 -18.67 -7.62 0.78
CA LEU A 91 -17.97 -8.31 -0.30
C LEU A 91 -18.85 -8.46 -1.56
N ALA A 92 -20.13 -8.81 -1.37
CA ALA A 92 -21.09 -8.90 -2.47
C ALA A 92 -21.36 -7.53 -3.10
N GLY A 93 -21.50 -6.47 -2.29
CA GLY A 93 -21.68 -5.10 -2.77
C GLY A 93 -20.48 -4.61 -3.58
N ILE A 94 -19.26 -4.85 -3.11
CA ILE A 94 -18.03 -4.56 -3.84
C ILE A 94 -17.97 -5.35 -5.16
N ALA A 95 -18.32 -6.64 -5.14
CA ALA A 95 -18.33 -7.49 -6.33
C ALA A 95 -19.37 -7.02 -7.36
N VAL A 96 -20.60 -6.73 -6.94
CA VAL A 96 -21.65 -6.20 -7.81
C VAL A 96 -21.25 -4.84 -8.38
N TYR A 97 -20.72 -3.94 -7.54
CA TYR A 97 -20.25 -2.63 -7.98
C TYR A 97 -19.14 -2.76 -9.04
N ALA A 98 -18.16 -3.63 -8.81
CA ALA A 98 -17.08 -3.90 -9.76
C ALA A 98 -17.57 -4.57 -11.07
N MET A 99 -18.59 -5.43 -11.00
CA MET A 99 -19.19 -6.06 -12.19
C MET A 99 -20.00 -5.07 -13.03
N VAL A 100 -20.74 -4.17 -12.39
CA VAL A 100 -21.58 -3.17 -13.08
C VAL A 100 -20.74 -2.07 -13.72
N ASN A 101 -19.69 -1.60 -13.03
CA ASN A 101 -18.87 -0.48 -13.49
C ASN A 101 -17.59 -0.91 -14.22
N GLY A 102 -17.31 -2.21 -14.28
CA GLY A 102 -16.06 -2.76 -14.82
C GLY A 102 -14.89 -2.64 -13.84
N LEU A 103 -14.12 -3.72 -13.68
CA LEU A 103 -13.05 -3.82 -12.68
C LEU A 103 -11.94 -2.79 -12.91
N THR A 104 -11.51 -2.62 -14.17
CA THR A 104 -10.43 -1.70 -14.55
C THR A 104 -10.85 -0.25 -14.40
N THR A 105 -12.01 0.14 -14.94
CA THR A 105 -12.56 1.49 -14.83
C THR A 105 -12.74 1.90 -13.37
N THR A 106 -13.27 1.00 -12.54
CA THR A 106 -13.45 1.25 -11.10
C THR A 106 -12.11 1.42 -10.38
N ALA A 107 -11.11 0.59 -10.71
CA ALA A 107 -9.78 0.69 -10.12
C ALA A 107 -9.10 2.02 -10.47
N PHE A 108 -9.15 2.45 -11.74
CA PHE A 108 -8.57 3.73 -12.16
C PHE A 108 -9.27 4.94 -11.52
N GLN A 109 -10.61 4.97 -11.53
CA GLN A 109 -11.36 6.07 -10.91
C GLN A 109 -11.14 6.17 -9.41
N THR A 110 -10.97 5.03 -8.73
CA THR A 110 -10.68 5.01 -7.30
C THR A 110 -9.24 5.40 -7.00
N ALA A 111 -8.29 5.02 -7.85
CA ALA A 111 -6.87 5.36 -7.67
C ALA A 111 -6.58 6.85 -7.93
N ALA A 112 -7.38 7.51 -8.78
CA ALA A 112 -7.23 8.92 -9.12
C ALA A 112 -7.93 9.87 -8.14
N ASP A 113 -8.87 9.38 -7.32
CA ASP A 113 -9.65 10.18 -6.37
C ASP A 113 -9.13 9.98 -4.93
N THR A 114 -8.30 10.92 -4.48
CA THR A 114 -7.65 10.91 -3.17
C THR A 114 -8.66 10.91 -2.02
N ASP A 115 -9.82 11.55 -2.16
CA ASP A 115 -10.84 11.60 -1.10
C ASP A 115 -11.54 10.25 -0.92
N ARG A 116 -11.82 9.55 -2.03
CA ARG A 116 -12.31 8.15 -1.96
C ARG A 116 -11.28 7.24 -1.32
N LEU A 117 -10.00 7.39 -1.66
CA LEU A 117 -8.92 6.61 -1.04
C LEU A 117 -8.81 6.84 0.48
N ARG A 118 -8.96 8.09 0.96
CA ARG A 118 -8.99 8.40 2.40
C ARG A 118 -10.20 7.78 3.10
N LEU A 119 -11.37 7.79 2.46
CA LEU A 119 -12.56 7.11 2.99
C LEU A 119 -12.35 5.59 3.06
N ILE A 120 -11.81 4.97 2.01
CA ILE A 120 -11.47 3.55 1.98
C ILE A 120 -10.46 3.22 3.09
N LEU A 121 -9.42 4.06 3.26
CA LEU A 121 -8.44 3.91 4.32
C LEU A 121 -9.10 3.89 5.70
N GLY A 122 -9.99 4.85 5.98
CA GLY A 122 -10.76 4.90 7.23
C GLY A 122 -11.62 3.65 7.45
N VAL A 123 -12.30 3.17 6.40
CA VAL A 123 -13.13 1.96 6.43
C VAL A 123 -12.28 0.70 6.68
N VAL A 124 -11.11 0.57 6.03
CA VAL A 124 -10.20 -0.57 6.22
C VAL A 124 -9.67 -0.60 7.65
N ILE A 125 -9.26 0.54 8.20
CA ILE A 125 -8.79 0.64 9.59
C ILE A 125 -9.90 0.26 10.57
N ALA A 126 -11.07 0.89 10.44
CA ALA A 126 -12.22 0.62 11.32
C ALA A 126 -12.68 -0.84 11.22
N GLY A 127 -12.76 -1.39 10.01
CA GLY A 127 -13.10 -2.78 9.75
C GLY A 127 -12.10 -3.76 10.36
N THR A 128 -10.80 -3.47 10.26
CA THR A 128 -9.75 -4.30 10.86
C THR A 128 -9.83 -4.30 12.39
N VAL A 129 -10.04 -3.13 13.00
CA VAL A 129 -10.23 -3.01 14.46
C VAL A 129 -11.45 -3.81 14.91
N LEU A 130 -12.57 -3.71 14.18
CA LEU A 130 -13.77 -4.47 14.47
C LEU A 130 -13.55 -5.98 14.32
N TRP A 131 -12.83 -6.42 13.28
CA TRP A 131 -12.49 -7.82 13.07
C TRP A 131 -11.63 -8.38 14.22
N ILE A 132 -10.58 -7.66 14.62
CA ILE A 132 -9.75 -8.00 15.79
C ILE A 132 -10.61 -8.11 17.04
N GLY A 133 -11.51 -7.15 17.27
CA GLY A 133 -12.45 -7.16 18.39
C GLY A 133 -13.35 -8.40 18.40
N VAL A 134 -13.82 -8.83 17.23
CA VAL A 134 -14.63 -10.04 17.08
C VAL A 134 -13.83 -11.32 17.32
N ILE A 135 -12.57 -11.39 16.87
CA ILE A 135 -11.67 -12.51 17.17
C ILE A 135 -11.43 -12.61 18.68
N ALA A 136 -11.08 -11.50 19.33
CA ALA A 136 -10.87 -11.42 20.77
C ALA A 136 -12.15 -11.78 21.56
N LEU A 137 -13.30 -11.27 21.13
CA LEU A 137 -14.59 -11.61 21.73
C LEU A 137 -14.91 -13.11 21.60
N THR A 138 -14.58 -13.71 20.45
CA THR A 138 -14.76 -15.15 20.23
C THR A 138 -13.89 -15.95 21.21
N ALA A 139 -12.63 -15.59 21.39
CA ALA A 139 -11.73 -16.24 22.34
C ALA A 139 -12.21 -16.09 23.79
N MET A 140 -12.72 -14.91 24.18
CA MET A 140 -13.26 -14.67 25.52
C MET A 140 -14.53 -15.49 25.81
N VAL A 141 -15.46 -15.57 24.85
CA VAL A 141 -16.75 -16.27 25.02
C VAL A 141 -16.58 -17.78 24.95
N THR A 142 -15.58 -18.28 24.22
CA THR A 142 -15.33 -19.73 24.06
C THR A 142 -14.36 -20.30 25.10
N ARG A 143 -13.82 -19.45 25.98
CA ARG A 143 -12.90 -19.84 27.05
C ARG A 143 -13.51 -20.95 27.94
N PRO A 144 -12.75 -22.00 28.29
CA PRO A 144 -13.22 -23.05 29.21
C PRO A 144 -13.64 -22.47 30.56
N ARG A 145 -14.65 -23.09 31.22
CA ARG A 145 -15.21 -22.63 32.50
C ARG A 145 -14.20 -22.63 33.67
N ARG A 146 -13.18 -23.50 33.63
CA ARG A 146 -12.10 -23.58 34.63
C ARG A 146 -10.74 -23.81 33.95
N PRO A 147 -10.14 -22.78 33.33
CA PRO A 147 -8.91 -22.95 32.57
C PRO A 147 -7.70 -22.92 33.50
N SER A 148 -6.74 -23.83 33.28
CA SER A 148 -5.42 -23.76 33.94
C SER A 148 -4.63 -22.55 33.44
N THR A 149 -3.62 -22.10 34.19
CA THR A 149 -2.79 -20.95 33.81
C THR A 149 -2.18 -21.13 32.41
N GLY A 150 -1.67 -22.32 32.07
CA GLY A 150 -1.14 -22.62 30.74
C GLY A 150 -2.19 -22.56 29.61
N GLN A 151 -3.43 -22.98 29.88
CA GLN A 151 -4.53 -22.87 28.90
C GLN A 151 -4.95 -21.41 28.66
N LYS A 152 -4.90 -20.57 29.70
CA LYS A 152 -5.16 -19.13 29.57
C LYS A 152 -4.11 -18.46 28.70
N VAL A 153 -2.83 -18.75 28.98
CA VAL A 153 -1.69 -18.17 28.26
C VAL A 153 -1.68 -18.65 26.79
N SER A 154 -1.88 -19.94 26.53
CA SER A 154 -1.92 -20.48 25.17
C SER A 154 -3.06 -19.90 24.32
N LEU A 155 -4.27 -19.80 24.87
CA LEU A 155 -5.39 -19.18 24.15
C LEU A 155 -5.14 -17.69 23.87
N ALA A 156 -4.56 -16.96 24.84
CA ALA A 156 -4.22 -15.55 24.66
C ALA A 156 -3.13 -15.37 23.58
N ALA A 157 -2.05 -16.16 23.65
CA ALA A 157 -0.97 -16.12 22.66
C ALA A 157 -1.47 -16.48 21.26
N PHE A 158 -2.29 -17.52 21.13
CA PHE A 158 -2.90 -17.91 19.86
C PHE A 158 -3.83 -16.83 19.29
N THR A 159 -4.64 -16.22 20.15
CA THR A 159 -5.53 -15.12 19.73
C THR A 159 -4.71 -13.91 19.27
N ALA A 160 -3.65 -13.54 19.99
CA ALA A 160 -2.75 -12.47 19.59
C ALA A 160 -2.09 -12.76 18.24
N LEU A 161 -1.63 -14.00 18.00
CA LEU A 161 -1.07 -14.43 16.72
C LEU A 161 -2.08 -14.24 15.58
N LEU A 162 -3.34 -14.66 15.77
CA LEU A 162 -4.38 -14.50 14.75
C LEU A 162 -4.71 -13.03 14.49
N CYS A 163 -4.75 -12.19 15.53
CA CYS A 163 -4.93 -10.75 15.37
C CYS A 163 -3.80 -10.13 14.55
N VAL A 164 -2.55 -10.51 14.81
CA VAL A 164 -1.38 -10.06 14.02
C VAL A 164 -1.49 -10.54 12.57
N ALA A 165 -1.84 -11.80 12.35
CA ALA A 165 -1.99 -12.37 11.00
C ALA A 165 -3.08 -11.66 10.18
N VAL A 166 -4.18 -11.25 10.80
CA VAL A 166 -5.26 -10.48 10.16
C VAL A 166 -4.88 -9.01 9.97
N SER A 167 -4.17 -8.40 10.93
CA SER A 167 -3.78 -6.99 10.83
C SER A 167 -2.63 -6.75 9.85
N ALA A 168 -1.75 -7.71 9.62
CA ALA A 168 -0.56 -7.51 8.80
C ALA A 168 -0.88 -7.13 7.34
N PRO A 169 -1.77 -7.83 6.61
CA PRO A 169 -2.18 -7.41 5.27
C PRO A 169 -2.86 -6.04 5.25
N ALA A 170 -3.70 -5.73 6.26
CA ALA A 170 -4.36 -4.44 6.37
C ALA A 170 -3.35 -3.30 6.60
N ALA A 171 -2.34 -3.51 7.46
CA ALA A 171 -1.27 -2.56 7.70
C ALA A 171 -0.42 -2.30 6.44
N ILE A 172 -0.14 -3.36 5.67
CA ILE A 172 0.54 -3.24 4.37
C ILE A 172 -0.32 -2.41 3.41
N GLY A 173 -1.61 -2.71 3.29
CA GLY A 173 -2.55 -1.97 2.44
C GLY A 173 -2.66 -0.50 2.83
N VAL A 174 -2.81 -0.22 4.13
CA VAL A 174 -2.81 1.14 4.70
C VAL A 174 -1.56 1.90 4.30
N ARG A 175 -0.36 1.30 4.43
CA ARG A 175 0.90 1.94 4.06
C ARG A 175 0.98 2.28 2.58
N TYR A 176 0.53 1.39 1.69
CA TYR A 176 0.54 1.66 0.25
C TYR A 176 -0.48 2.74 -0.13
N ILE A 177 -1.69 2.68 0.42
CA ILE A 177 -2.73 3.69 0.17
C ILE A 177 -2.29 5.06 0.71
N SER A 178 -1.73 5.12 1.92
CA SER A 178 -1.25 6.37 2.49
C SER A 178 -0.08 6.93 1.70
N ALA A 179 0.87 6.08 1.28
CA ALA A 179 1.99 6.52 0.44
C ALA A 179 1.51 7.08 -0.91
N HIS A 180 0.50 6.44 -1.52
CA HIS A 180 -0.10 6.93 -2.77
C HIS A 180 -0.83 8.26 -2.59
N VAL A 181 -1.68 8.37 -1.57
CA VAL A 181 -2.41 9.60 -1.23
C VAL A 181 -1.44 10.73 -0.93
N ASP A 182 -0.45 10.49 -0.08
CA ASP A 182 0.57 11.47 0.27
C ASP A 182 1.37 11.91 -0.96
N ALA A 183 1.70 11.00 -1.88
CA ALA A 183 2.42 11.32 -3.10
C ALA A 183 1.61 12.22 -4.02
N VAL A 184 0.35 11.84 -4.27
CA VAL A 184 -0.56 12.63 -5.11
C VAL A 184 -0.79 13.99 -4.48
N ASP A 185 -1.02 14.06 -3.16
CA ASP A 185 -1.17 15.32 -2.47
C ASP A 185 0.09 16.17 -2.55
N ARG A 186 1.28 15.60 -2.34
CA ARG A 186 2.56 16.31 -2.41
C ARG A 186 2.85 16.88 -3.80
N VAL A 187 2.53 16.13 -4.84
CA VAL A 187 2.80 16.53 -6.23
C VAL A 187 1.74 17.49 -6.76
N PHE A 188 0.47 17.33 -6.36
CA PHE A 188 -0.66 18.03 -7.01
C PHE A 188 -1.47 18.97 -6.11
N ASN A 189 -1.52 18.80 -4.78
CA ASN A 189 -2.43 19.54 -3.89
C ASN A 189 -1.74 20.41 -2.81
N SER A 190 -0.57 20.02 -2.30
CA SER A 190 0.28 20.96 -1.58
C SER A 190 0.92 21.84 -2.64
N GLY A 191 0.17 22.87 -3.03
CA GLY A 191 0.37 23.61 -4.27
C GLY A 191 1.80 24.00 -4.50
N SER A 192 2.19 24.11 -5.77
CA SER A 192 3.22 25.06 -6.14
C SER A 192 4.49 24.97 -5.28
N MET A 193 4.95 23.77 -4.91
CA MET A 193 6.23 23.63 -4.23
C MET A 193 7.27 24.18 -5.21
N GLY A 194 7.73 25.39 -4.89
CA GLY A 194 8.39 26.30 -5.82
C GLY A 194 7.81 27.72 -5.74
N GLY A 195 7.89 28.36 -4.57
CA GLY A 195 7.99 29.82 -4.40
C GLY A 195 6.87 30.74 -4.92
N GLY A 196 5.86 30.25 -5.64
CA GLY A 196 4.70 31.02 -6.03
C GLY A 196 3.63 30.89 -4.96
N GLY A 197 3.12 32.01 -4.47
CA GLY A 197 1.90 32.03 -3.65
C GLY A 197 0.70 31.40 -4.37
N PRO A 198 -0.55 31.66 -3.94
CA PRO A 198 -1.76 31.23 -4.66
C PRO A 198 -1.78 31.62 -6.17
N ASP A 199 -0.89 32.52 -6.59
CA ASP A 199 -0.71 33.01 -7.96
C ASP A 199 0.46 32.34 -8.74
N GLY A 200 1.11 31.31 -8.21
CA GLY A 200 2.17 30.57 -8.93
C GLY A 200 1.66 29.85 -10.19
N PRO A 201 2.52 29.55 -11.18
CA PRO A 201 2.09 28.90 -12.43
C PRO A 201 1.48 27.53 -12.16
N GLN A 202 0.19 27.39 -12.46
CA GLN A 202 -0.56 26.15 -12.27
C GLN A 202 -0.50 25.28 -13.53
N PRO A 203 -0.70 23.95 -13.40
CA PRO A 203 -0.90 23.08 -14.56
C PRO A 203 -2.05 23.60 -15.42
N THR A 204 -1.76 23.94 -16.67
CA THR A 204 -2.76 24.44 -17.61
C THR A 204 -3.31 23.29 -18.46
N SER A 205 -4.63 23.15 -18.49
CA SER A 205 -5.35 22.22 -19.37
C SER A 205 -6.08 23.01 -20.44
N LEU A 206 -5.62 22.91 -21.69
CA LEU A 206 -6.38 23.44 -22.84
C LEU A 206 -7.46 22.47 -23.31
N VAL A 207 -7.58 21.31 -22.67
CA VAL A 207 -8.55 20.29 -23.04
C VAL A 207 -9.90 20.64 -22.46
N SER A 208 -10.76 21.14 -23.34
CA SER A 208 -12.17 21.42 -23.10
C SER A 208 -12.97 20.30 -23.77
N GLY A 209 -13.55 19.39 -22.98
CA GLY A 209 -14.24 18.21 -23.50
C GLY A 209 -15.14 17.56 -22.47
N ASP A 210 -15.74 16.42 -22.82
CA ASP A 210 -16.55 15.61 -21.91
C ASP A 210 -15.76 15.27 -20.64
N PRO A 211 -16.24 15.62 -19.42
CA PRO A 211 -15.58 15.25 -18.17
C PRO A 211 -15.28 13.76 -18.02
N GLN A 212 -16.04 12.89 -18.69
CA GLN A 212 -15.81 11.43 -18.65
C GLN A 212 -14.71 10.96 -19.61
N ASN A 213 -14.49 11.66 -20.72
CA ASN A 213 -13.38 11.41 -21.63
C ASN A 213 -12.87 12.73 -22.23
N PRO A 214 -12.00 13.45 -21.52
CA PRO A 214 -11.53 14.75 -21.98
C PRO A 214 -10.73 14.64 -23.28
N TRP A 215 -10.23 13.45 -23.64
CA TRP A 215 -9.35 13.23 -24.78
C TRP A 215 -10.07 12.63 -26.00
N ALA A 216 -11.40 12.49 -25.96
CA ALA A 216 -12.17 11.76 -26.97
C ALA A 216 -11.93 12.25 -28.42
N ASP A 217 -11.74 13.56 -28.58
CA ASP A 217 -11.57 14.20 -29.88
C ASP A 217 -10.10 14.43 -30.29
N LEU A 218 -9.15 13.96 -29.46
CA LEU A 218 -7.73 14.15 -29.69
C LEU A 218 -7.10 12.80 -30.08
N PRO A 219 -6.45 12.67 -31.26
CA PRO A 219 -5.71 11.45 -31.59
C PRO A 219 -4.45 11.30 -30.73
N ARG A 220 -3.85 12.42 -30.31
CA ARG A 220 -2.71 12.47 -29.39
C ARG A 220 -2.87 13.61 -28.39
N VAL A 221 -2.48 13.34 -27.14
CA VAL A 221 -2.29 14.36 -26.11
C VAL A 221 -0.79 14.66 -25.98
N ASN A 222 -0.45 15.94 -25.90
CA ASN A 222 0.93 16.40 -25.74
C ASN A 222 1.05 17.12 -24.40
N VAL A 223 1.87 16.56 -23.52
CA VAL A 223 2.10 17.03 -22.17
C VAL A 223 3.51 17.59 -22.08
N LEU A 224 3.63 18.88 -21.79
CA LEU A 224 4.91 19.53 -21.51
C LEU A 224 5.29 19.30 -20.05
N LEU A 225 6.46 18.73 -19.83
CA LEU A 225 7.08 18.51 -18.53
C LEU A 225 8.21 19.53 -18.36
N LEU A 226 8.05 20.42 -17.39
CA LEU A 226 9.02 21.44 -17.03
C LEU A 226 9.65 21.12 -15.69
N GLY A 227 10.97 21.04 -15.65
CA GLY A 227 11.74 21.05 -14.41
C GLY A 227 12.13 22.47 -14.06
N SER A 228 11.67 22.98 -12.91
CA SER A 228 12.06 24.31 -12.40
C SER A 228 13.16 24.20 -11.35
N ASP A 229 14.16 25.08 -11.44
CA ASP A 229 15.14 25.31 -10.36
C ASP A 229 14.60 26.32 -9.32
N ALA A 230 13.28 26.30 -9.09
CA ALA A 230 12.60 27.11 -8.09
C ALA A 230 12.79 26.45 -6.71
N ALA A 231 14.00 26.55 -6.16
CA ALA A 231 14.23 26.32 -4.74
C ALA A 231 13.58 27.45 -3.92
N GLU A 232 13.24 27.18 -2.65
CA GLU A 232 12.52 28.09 -1.71
C GLU A 232 13.15 29.49 -1.50
N ALA A 233 14.26 29.82 -2.17
CA ALA A 233 15.03 31.05 -1.99
C ALA A 233 15.49 31.73 -3.30
N ARG A 234 14.87 31.45 -4.46
CA ARG A 234 15.20 32.14 -5.73
C ARG A 234 14.03 32.95 -6.27
N GLU A 235 14.28 34.23 -6.55
CA GLU A 235 13.43 35.03 -7.46
C GLU A 235 13.78 34.64 -8.90
N GLY A 236 12.77 34.23 -9.68
CA GLY A 236 12.90 33.82 -11.08
C GLY A 236 12.90 32.30 -11.28
N THR A 237 12.00 31.82 -12.14
CA THR A 237 11.92 30.40 -12.53
C THR A 237 12.76 30.17 -13.79
N ARG A 238 13.81 29.35 -13.69
CA ARG A 238 14.55 28.84 -14.86
C ARG A 238 14.14 27.41 -15.16
N THR A 239 13.78 27.14 -16.41
CA THR A 239 13.40 25.82 -16.88
C THR A 239 14.63 25.06 -17.38
N ASP A 240 15.21 24.26 -16.50
CA ASP A 240 16.45 23.51 -16.83
C ASP A 240 16.18 22.15 -17.47
N THR A 241 14.95 21.63 -17.30
CA THR A 241 14.48 20.43 -17.99
C THR A 241 13.20 20.76 -18.76
N MET A 242 13.19 20.46 -20.04
CA MET A 242 12.03 20.65 -20.92
C MET A 242 11.83 19.37 -21.73
N MET A 243 10.71 18.68 -21.49
CA MET A 243 10.36 17.48 -22.25
C MET A 243 8.91 17.52 -22.68
N VAL A 244 8.60 17.07 -23.88
CA VAL A 244 7.21 16.92 -24.34
C VAL A 244 6.90 15.44 -24.52
N ALA A 245 5.95 14.93 -23.76
CA ALA A 245 5.40 13.60 -23.91
C ALA A 245 4.21 13.66 -24.87
N SER A 246 4.33 13.04 -26.04
CA SER A 246 3.23 12.88 -27.00
C SER A 246 2.67 11.47 -26.90
N ILE A 247 1.42 11.33 -26.47
CA ILE A 247 0.78 10.06 -26.10
C ILE A 247 -0.42 9.82 -27.01
N ASP A 248 -0.46 8.65 -27.65
CA ASP A 248 -1.63 8.18 -28.40
C ASP A 248 -2.81 7.93 -27.47
N THR A 249 -3.95 8.56 -27.73
CA THR A 249 -5.12 8.43 -26.83
C THR A 249 -5.83 7.09 -26.99
N THR A 250 -5.57 6.36 -28.08
CA THR A 250 -6.18 5.05 -28.36
C THR A 250 -5.26 3.91 -27.93
N THR A 251 -3.96 3.97 -28.27
CA THR A 251 -3.01 2.88 -27.97
C THR A 251 -2.19 3.11 -26.69
N GLY A 252 -2.06 4.35 -26.24
CA GLY A 252 -1.14 4.74 -25.17
C GLY A 252 0.33 4.87 -25.62
N ASP A 253 0.63 4.68 -26.91
CA ASP A 253 2.01 4.77 -27.41
C ASP A 253 2.57 6.19 -27.24
N SER A 254 3.62 6.28 -26.43
CA SER A 254 4.23 7.55 -26.04
C SER A 254 5.58 7.79 -26.70
N VAL A 255 5.81 9.02 -27.15
CA VAL A 255 7.13 9.52 -27.57
C VAL A 255 7.51 10.69 -26.69
N LEU A 256 8.75 10.69 -26.18
CA LEU A 256 9.28 11.77 -25.36
C LEU A 256 10.30 12.57 -26.15
N PHE A 257 10.05 13.87 -26.33
CA PHE A 257 10.97 14.81 -26.95
C PHE A 257 11.67 15.59 -25.85
N SER A 258 12.98 15.41 -25.68
CA SER A 258 13.78 16.23 -24.76
C SER A 258 14.37 17.42 -25.50
N ILE A 259 14.12 18.63 -24.99
CA ILE A 259 14.52 19.87 -25.64
C ILE A 259 15.74 20.41 -24.88
N PRO A 260 16.89 20.60 -25.55
CA PRO A 260 18.09 21.11 -24.89
C PRO A 260 17.86 22.52 -24.36
N ARG A 261 18.23 22.78 -23.09
CA ARG A 261 18.22 24.13 -22.49
C ARG A 261 19.02 25.15 -23.30
N ASN A 262 20.06 24.71 -24.01
CA ASN A 262 20.97 25.55 -24.79
C ASN A 262 20.55 25.65 -26.27
N LEU A 263 19.33 25.25 -26.63
CA LEU A 263 18.84 25.44 -28.00
C LEU A 263 18.78 26.94 -28.32
N GLN A 264 19.50 27.35 -29.37
CA GLN A 264 19.61 28.73 -29.82
C GLN A 264 18.66 29.02 -30.99
N ASN A 265 18.41 30.30 -31.24
CA ASN A 265 17.63 30.79 -32.38
C ASN A 265 16.22 30.16 -32.42
N VAL A 266 15.60 29.99 -31.26
CA VAL A 266 14.24 29.47 -31.18
C VAL A 266 13.25 30.49 -31.76
N PRO A 267 12.28 30.04 -32.57
CA PRO A 267 11.29 30.95 -33.15
C PRO A 267 10.37 31.49 -32.05
N ILE A 268 10.04 32.78 -32.13
CA ILE A 268 9.01 33.39 -31.29
C ILE A 268 7.71 33.45 -32.10
N PRO A 269 6.61 32.84 -31.63
CA PRO A 269 5.29 32.98 -32.23
C PRO A 269 4.85 34.45 -32.37
N ARG A 270 4.27 34.79 -33.53
CA ARG A 270 3.86 36.18 -33.87
C ARG A 270 2.78 36.76 -32.96
N ASP A 271 2.03 35.90 -32.29
CA ASP A 271 0.93 36.23 -31.40
C ASP A 271 1.36 36.36 -29.94
N LEU A 272 2.62 36.07 -29.61
CA LEU A 272 3.17 36.39 -28.30
C LEU A 272 3.63 37.85 -28.25
N PRO A 273 3.37 38.58 -27.13
CA PRO A 273 3.95 39.91 -26.91
C PRO A 273 5.47 39.95 -27.05
N LEU A 274 6.15 38.85 -26.70
CA LEU A 274 7.60 38.68 -26.82
C LEU A 274 8.11 38.86 -28.28
N TYR A 275 7.24 38.70 -29.28
CA TYR A 275 7.57 38.88 -30.70
C TYR A 275 7.98 40.33 -31.04
N GLU A 276 7.45 41.33 -30.33
CA GLU A 276 7.80 42.74 -30.53
C GLU A 276 9.29 43.02 -30.27
N PHE A 277 9.90 42.24 -29.37
CA PHE A 277 11.31 42.36 -29.00
C PHE A 277 12.21 41.42 -29.82
N TYR A 278 11.67 40.29 -30.27
CA TYR A 278 12.41 39.23 -30.96
C TYR A 278 11.70 38.75 -32.24
N PRO A 279 11.49 39.63 -33.24
CA PRO A 279 10.68 39.31 -34.43
C PRO A 279 11.33 38.27 -35.35
N ASP A 280 12.66 38.16 -35.30
CA ASP A 280 13.47 37.20 -36.06
C ASP A 280 13.85 35.96 -35.23
N GLY A 281 13.15 35.74 -34.11
CA GLY A 281 13.43 34.68 -33.14
C GLY A 281 14.37 35.13 -32.02
N TYR A 282 14.55 34.27 -31.01
CA TYR A 282 15.40 34.54 -29.86
C TYR A 282 16.88 34.38 -30.26
N ASN A 283 17.45 35.44 -30.83
CA ASN A 283 18.70 35.40 -31.61
C ASN A 283 19.76 36.45 -31.17
N CYS A 284 19.68 36.95 -29.93
CA CYS A 284 20.56 37.98 -29.36
C CYS A 284 22.02 37.56 -29.07
N GLY A 285 22.53 36.54 -29.78
CA GLY A 285 23.85 35.96 -29.56
C GLY A 285 23.84 34.74 -28.63
N PRO A 286 24.98 34.39 -28.03
CA PRO A 286 25.17 33.11 -27.33
C PRO A 286 24.33 32.97 -26.05
N GLU A 287 23.81 34.07 -25.52
CA GLU A 287 22.99 34.10 -24.30
C GLU A 287 21.51 33.80 -24.59
N CYS A 288 21.08 33.93 -25.85
CA CYS A 288 19.69 33.68 -26.27
C CYS A 288 19.42 32.17 -26.42
N LEU A 289 19.23 31.53 -25.28
CA LEU A 289 19.01 30.10 -25.13
C LEU A 289 17.56 29.81 -24.74
N MET A 290 17.03 28.64 -25.11
CA MET A 290 15.66 28.23 -24.81
C MET A 290 15.27 28.35 -23.33
N ASN A 291 16.18 28.05 -22.39
CA ASN A 291 15.91 28.19 -20.97
C ASN A 291 15.80 29.65 -20.47
N GLY A 292 16.20 30.62 -21.29
CA GLY A 292 16.08 32.05 -21.01
C GLY A 292 14.73 32.65 -21.39
N ILE A 293 13.91 31.94 -22.20
CA ILE A 293 12.61 32.43 -22.69
C ILE A 293 11.67 32.80 -21.54
N TRP A 294 11.62 31.97 -20.49
CA TRP A 294 10.79 32.23 -19.33
C TRP A 294 11.12 33.58 -18.71
N THR A 295 12.40 33.77 -18.35
CA THR A 295 12.90 35.00 -17.72
C THR A 295 12.76 36.21 -18.64
N ALA A 296 13.02 36.06 -19.94
CA ALA A 296 12.86 37.15 -20.89
C ALA A 296 11.41 37.65 -20.95
N ALA A 297 10.44 36.74 -20.95
CA ALA A 297 9.03 37.11 -20.94
C ALA A 297 8.60 37.75 -19.61
N GLU A 298 9.10 37.29 -18.46
CA GLU A 298 8.84 37.93 -17.16
C GLU A 298 9.39 39.36 -17.11
N ILE A 299 10.66 39.56 -17.51
CA ILE A 299 11.29 40.89 -17.55
C ILE A 299 10.49 41.85 -18.45
N HIS A 300 10.16 41.42 -19.67
CA HIS A 300 9.39 42.28 -20.58
C HIS A 300 7.95 42.52 -20.11
N ALA A 301 7.35 41.60 -19.34
CA ALA A 301 6.05 41.83 -18.74
C ALA A 301 6.10 42.85 -17.59
N GLU A 302 7.20 42.91 -16.84
CA GLU A 302 7.44 43.94 -15.82
C GLU A 302 7.71 45.31 -16.44
N GLU A 303 8.51 45.36 -17.51
CA GLU A 303 8.87 46.61 -18.21
C GLU A 303 7.75 47.16 -19.08
N HIS A 304 6.92 46.29 -19.67
CA HIS A 304 5.86 46.61 -20.62
C HIS A 304 4.53 45.94 -20.27
N PRO A 305 3.95 46.22 -19.08
CA PRO A 305 2.74 45.54 -18.60
C PRO A 305 1.53 45.72 -19.54
N GLU A 306 1.50 46.80 -20.33
CA GLU A 306 0.47 47.05 -21.34
C GLU A 306 0.39 45.94 -22.40
N LEU A 307 1.53 45.34 -22.77
CA LEU A 307 1.59 44.29 -23.79
C LEU A 307 1.16 42.92 -23.26
N TYR A 308 1.19 42.72 -21.94
CA TYR A 308 0.86 41.45 -21.27
C TYR A 308 -0.47 41.51 -20.52
N THR A 309 -1.36 42.42 -20.91
CA THR A 309 -2.67 42.60 -20.27
C THR A 309 -3.49 41.30 -20.36
N GLY A 310 -3.84 40.73 -19.19
CA GLY A 310 -4.60 39.48 -19.11
C GLY A 310 -3.76 38.20 -19.16
N GLU A 311 -2.43 38.32 -19.25
CA GLU A 311 -1.50 37.22 -19.11
C GLU A 311 -1.03 37.11 -17.65
N SER A 312 -1.47 36.08 -16.95
CA SER A 312 -1.12 35.88 -15.53
C SER A 312 0.28 35.27 -15.35
N HIS A 313 0.78 34.55 -16.36
CA HIS A 313 2.01 33.75 -16.25
C HIS A 313 2.87 33.90 -17.52
N PRO A 314 3.43 35.09 -17.79
CA PRO A 314 4.10 35.41 -19.06
C PRO A 314 5.26 34.46 -19.38
N GLY A 315 6.08 34.09 -18.37
CA GLY A 315 7.18 33.14 -18.52
C GLY A 315 6.73 31.74 -18.95
N LEU A 316 5.67 31.23 -18.32
CA LEU A 316 5.08 29.92 -18.65
C LEU A 316 4.51 29.93 -20.06
N THR A 317 3.66 30.91 -20.35
CA THR A 317 2.97 31.01 -21.65
C THR A 317 3.97 31.16 -22.78
N ALA A 318 4.98 32.03 -22.64
CA ALA A 318 6.02 32.17 -23.65
C ALA A 318 6.79 30.86 -23.87
N THR A 319 7.22 30.20 -22.78
CA THR A 319 7.96 28.92 -22.87
C THR A 319 7.14 27.84 -23.57
N GLN A 320 5.87 27.67 -23.17
CA GLN A 320 4.95 26.69 -23.77
C GLN A 320 4.75 26.94 -25.26
N ARG A 321 4.49 28.19 -25.66
CA ARG A 321 4.17 28.58 -27.04
C ARG A 321 5.39 28.50 -27.95
N VAL A 322 6.57 28.89 -27.45
CA VAL A 322 7.84 28.71 -28.18
C VAL A 322 8.13 27.22 -28.40
N LEU A 323 7.99 26.37 -27.37
CA LEU A 323 8.18 24.92 -27.52
C LEU A 323 7.17 24.29 -28.49
N ALA A 324 5.91 24.73 -28.45
CA ALA A 324 4.89 24.30 -29.41
C ALA A 324 5.31 24.64 -30.85
N GLN A 325 5.87 25.83 -31.07
CA GLN A 325 6.35 26.28 -32.37
C GLN A 325 7.61 25.55 -32.82
N VAL A 326 8.57 25.30 -31.92
CA VAL A 326 9.80 24.52 -32.18
C VAL A 326 9.48 23.11 -32.64
N LEU A 327 8.53 22.45 -31.97
CA LEU A 327 8.15 21.06 -32.29
C LEU A 327 7.11 20.97 -33.41
N GLY A 328 6.39 22.05 -33.70
CA GLY A 328 5.24 22.03 -34.60
C GLY A 328 4.07 21.21 -34.02
N LEU A 329 3.98 21.09 -32.70
CA LEU A 329 2.98 20.29 -32.00
C LEU A 329 2.18 21.16 -31.03
N PRO A 330 0.84 21.03 -30.96
CA PRO A 330 0.05 21.72 -29.96
C PRO A 330 0.36 21.15 -28.57
N ILE A 331 0.63 21.99 -27.57
CA ILE A 331 0.82 21.56 -26.18
C ILE A 331 -0.51 21.67 -25.45
N HIS A 332 -1.05 20.54 -25.00
CA HIS A 332 -2.40 20.46 -24.39
C HIS A 332 -2.38 20.63 -22.88
N GLN A 333 -1.30 20.15 -22.25
CA GLN A 333 -1.10 20.14 -20.81
C GLN A 333 0.32 20.58 -20.48
N THR A 334 0.48 21.28 -19.36
CA THR A 334 1.80 21.57 -18.81
C THR A 334 1.87 21.11 -17.36
N VAL A 335 2.94 20.40 -17.00
CA VAL A 335 3.25 19.97 -15.64
C VAL A 335 4.60 20.57 -15.28
N ILE A 336 4.65 21.27 -14.15
CA ILE A 336 5.87 21.87 -13.62
C ILE A 336 6.22 21.11 -12.34
N VAL A 337 7.45 20.64 -12.25
CA VAL A 337 7.97 19.90 -11.09
C VAL A 337 9.29 20.54 -10.69
N ASN A 338 9.41 20.97 -9.44
CA ASN A 338 10.69 21.42 -8.90
C ASN A 338 11.52 20.21 -8.43
N LEU A 339 12.78 20.44 -8.05
CA LEU A 339 13.66 19.35 -7.61
C LEU A 339 13.12 18.57 -6.41
N GLN A 340 12.55 19.27 -5.40
CA GLN A 340 11.99 18.62 -4.22
C GLN A 340 10.78 17.73 -4.58
N GLY A 341 9.85 18.23 -5.40
CA GLY A 341 8.70 17.48 -5.85
C GLY A 341 9.08 16.25 -6.67
N PHE A 342 10.18 16.33 -7.42
CA PHE A 342 10.73 15.18 -8.13
C PHE A 342 11.30 14.12 -7.18
N GLU A 343 12.02 14.52 -6.13
CA GLU A 343 12.50 13.59 -5.09
C GLU A 343 11.35 12.90 -4.35
N ASP A 344 10.37 13.68 -3.91
CA ASP A 344 9.17 13.19 -3.23
C ASP A 344 8.41 12.17 -4.09
N LEU A 345 8.29 12.43 -5.39
CA LEU A 345 7.68 11.52 -6.36
C LEU A 345 8.45 10.20 -6.48
N ILE A 346 9.78 10.25 -6.58
CA ILE A 346 10.61 9.03 -6.66
C ILE A 346 10.45 8.20 -5.39
N ASP A 347 10.53 8.83 -4.23
CA ASP A 347 10.43 8.16 -2.93
C ASP A 347 9.05 7.52 -2.74
N ALA A 348 7.99 8.23 -3.13
CA ALA A 348 6.63 7.72 -3.14
C ALA A 348 6.46 6.46 -4.00
N MET A 349 7.12 6.39 -5.15
CA MET A 349 7.10 5.20 -6.03
C MET A 349 7.93 4.04 -5.46
N GLY A 350 8.56 4.21 -4.29
CA GLY A 350 9.49 3.23 -3.73
C GLY A 350 10.78 3.15 -4.53
N GLY A 351 11.10 4.21 -5.27
CA GLY A 351 12.31 4.40 -6.01
C GLY A 351 12.37 3.79 -7.40
N VAL A 352 13.25 4.33 -8.24
CA VAL A 352 13.42 3.89 -9.63
C VAL A 352 14.66 3.03 -9.82
N VAL A 353 14.55 1.96 -10.61
CA VAL A 353 15.70 1.14 -10.97
C VAL A 353 16.21 1.52 -12.36
N ILE A 354 17.41 2.08 -12.45
CA ILE A 354 18.03 2.47 -13.73
C ILE A 354 19.18 1.54 -14.09
N ASN A 355 19.33 1.28 -15.39
CA ASN A 355 20.51 0.64 -15.95
C ASN A 355 21.44 1.72 -16.52
N VAL A 356 22.61 1.88 -15.92
CA VAL A 356 23.61 2.84 -16.34
C VAL A 356 24.69 2.09 -17.11
N GLN A 357 24.79 2.37 -18.41
CA GLN A 357 25.66 1.61 -19.32
C GLN A 357 27.14 1.94 -19.15
N GLU A 358 27.45 3.17 -18.73
CA GLU A 358 28.82 3.67 -18.58
C GLU A 358 28.97 4.48 -17.30
N GLN A 359 30.20 4.59 -16.79
CA GLN A 359 30.45 5.32 -15.56
C GLN A 359 30.28 6.83 -15.79
N ILE A 360 29.32 7.44 -15.10
CA ILE A 360 29.04 8.87 -15.22
C ILE A 360 29.79 9.61 -14.09
N PRO A 361 30.61 10.64 -14.42
CA PRO A 361 31.21 11.51 -13.42
C PRO A 361 30.12 12.36 -12.74
N ILE A 362 30.14 12.47 -11.41
CA ILE A 362 29.20 13.32 -10.66
C ILE A 362 30.02 14.38 -9.94
N ASN A 363 29.70 15.65 -10.12
CA ASN A 363 30.55 16.78 -9.69
C ASN A 363 31.93 16.71 -10.37
N GLY A 364 31.91 16.40 -11.68
CA GLY A 364 33.10 16.33 -12.52
C GLY A 364 33.94 17.59 -12.41
N ARG A 365 35.17 17.46 -11.94
CA ARG A 365 36.17 18.51 -12.04
C ARG A 365 36.59 18.59 -13.50
N THR A 366 36.76 19.79 -14.01
CA THR A 366 37.24 20.00 -15.37
C THR A 366 38.52 20.82 -15.34
N TYR A 367 39.40 20.58 -16.30
CA TYR A 367 40.57 21.42 -16.54
C TYR A 367 40.62 21.81 -18.02
N THR A 368 41.14 23.00 -18.31
CA THR A 368 41.39 23.42 -19.69
C THR A 368 42.78 22.95 -20.10
N ASP A 369 42.90 22.22 -21.19
CA ASP A 369 44.20 21.80 -21.71
C ASP A 369 44.97 22.97 -22.35
N ALA A 370 46.22 22.71 -22.75
CA ALA A 370 47.09 23.72 -23.34
C ALA A 370 46.58 24.25 -24.70
N GLN A 371 45.59 23.58 -25.30
CA GLN A 371 44.96 23.93 -26.56
C GLN A 371 43.64 24.70 -26.35
N GLY A 372 43.24 24.92 -25.09
CA GLY A 372 42.03 25.66 -24.75
C GLY A 372 40.76 24.80 -24.70
N HIS A 373 40.88 23.47 -24.78
CA HIS A 373 39.73 22.57 -24.70
C HIS A 373 39.41 22.19 -23.26
N LEU A 374 38.13 22.22 -22.90
CA LEU A 374 37.65 21.78 -21.60
C LEU A 374 37.68 20.25 -21.54
N GLN A 375 38.52 19.71 -20.66
CA GLN A 375 38.64 18.28 -20.41
C GLN A 375 38.05 17.94 -19.04
N LEU A 376 37.52 16.73 -18.91
CA LEU A 376 37.13 16.19 -17.62
C LEU A 376 38.38 15.68 -16.90
N ASP A 377 38.57 16.08 -15.63
CA ASP A 377 39.58 15.53 -14.74
C ASP A 377 39.29 14.03 -14.52
N PRO A 378 40.23 13.13 -14.89
CA PRO A 378 40.06 11.69 -14.69
C PRO A 378 39.86 11.28 -13.22
N ASN A 379 40.26 12.14 -12.27
CA ASN A 379 40.10 11.92 -10.83
C ASN A 379 38.84 12.57 -10.27
N SER A 380 37.96 13.07 -11.14
CA SER A 380 36.64 13.54 -10.75
C SER A 380 35.93 12.49 -9.92
N PRO A 381 35.20 12.89 -8.85
CA PRO A 381 34.28 11.97 -8.18
C PRO A 381 33.37 11.35 -9.25
N ALA A 382 33.49 10.05 -9.44
CA ALA A 382 32.62 9.34 -10.33
C ALA A 382 31.46 8.78 -9.53
N TRP A 383 30.32 8.57 -10.18
CA TRP A 383 29.27 7.76 -9.60
C TRP A 383 29.84 6.34 -9.36
N SER A 384 30.31 6.09 -8.13
CA SER A 384 30.99 4.85 -7.77
C SER A 384 29.94 3.77 -7.56
N GLY A 385 29.71 2.98 -8.59
CA GLY A 385 28.93 1.75 -8.48
C GLY A 385 28.81 0.97 -9.77
N SER A 386 29.41 1.47 -10.85
CA SER A 386 29.90 0.62 -11.93
C SER A 386 31.23 0.00 -11.49
N SER A 387 31.24 -1.27 -11.09
CA SER A 387 32.38 -2.09 -11.54
C SER A 387 32.31 -2.09 -13.07
N PRO A 388 33.42 -1.91 -13.80
CA PRO A 388 33.39 -2.01 -15.26
C PRO A 388 32.79 -3.36 -15.60
N ALA A 389 31.58 -3.34 -16.16
CA ALA A 389 30.94 -4.54 -16.64
C ALA A 389 31.81 -5.09 -17.78
N PRO A 390 32.23 -6.37 -17.75
CA PRO A 390 32.72 -6.99 -18.96
C PRO A 390 31.63 -6.83 -20.03
N SER A 391 32.03 -6.54 -21.26
CA SER A 391 31.14 -6.31 -22.40
C SER A 391 29.96 -7.28 -22.38
N GLY A 392 28.75 -6.77 -22.07
CA GLY A 392 27.51 -7.55 -22.07
C GLY A 392 26.75 -7.73 -20.75
N SER A 393 27.17 -7.14 -19.61
CA SER A 393 26.39 -7.23 -18.35
C SER A 393 25.87 -5.88 -17.83
N THR A 394 24.58 -5.84 -17.52
CA THR A 394 23.77 -4.71 -17.03
C THR A 394 23.92 -4.53 -15.51
N ALA A 395 24.12 -3.30 -15.02
CA ALA A 395 24.12 -2.98 -13.59
C ALA A 395 22.85 -2.19 -13.22
N THR A 396 21.95 -2.81 -12.45
CA THR A 396 20.67 -2.22 -12.01
C THR A 396 20.76 -1.65 -10.59
N ARG A 397 20.29 -0.41 -10.37
CA ARG A 397 20.22 0.20 -9.02
C ARG A 397 18.94 0.99 -8.75
N ARG A 398 18.43 0.87 -7.51
CA ARG A 398 17.21 1.52 -6.98
C ARG A 398 17.53 2.88 -6.36
N TRP A 399 16.83 3.93 -6.78
CA TRP A 399 16.89 5.28 -6.25
C TRP A 399 15.77 5.50 -5.23
N ALA A 400 16.03 5.43 -3.93
CA ALA A 400 15.07 5.79 -2.89
C ALA A 400 15.80 6.36 -1.68
N THR A 401 15.21 7.34 -0.98
CA THR A 401 15.69 7.71 0.35
C THR A 401 15.54 6.52 1.30
N PRO A 402 16.58 6.18 2.08
CA PRO A 402 16.47 5.11 3.06
C PRO A 402 15.51 5.54 4.17
N ALA A 403 14.54 4.68 4.50
CA ALA A 403 13.57 4.94 5.55
C ALA A 403 14.29 5.20 6.91
N PRO A 404 13.87 6.23 7.67
CA PRO A 404 14.50 6.56 8.95
C PRO A 404 14.42 5.37 9.91
N GLY A 405 15.58 4.91 10.39
CA GLY A 405 15.69 3.83 11.38
C GLY A 405 15.95 2.42 10.83
N SER A 406 16.23 2.26 9.53
CA SER A 406 16.62 0.96 8.96
C SER A 406 18.01 0.53 9.48
N PRO A 407 18.17 -0.62 10.16
CA PRO A 407 19.48 -1.11 10.54
C PRO A 407 20.28 -1.53 9.29
N PRO A 408 21.63 -1.41 9.30
CA PRO A 408 22.44 -1.80 8.16
C PRO A 408 22.28 -3.31 7.93
N THR A 409 21.73 -3.67 6.77
CA THR A 409 21.68 -5.07 6.33
C THR A 409 23.09 -5.50 5.96
N THR A 410 23.73 -6.22 6.87
CA THR A 410 24.96 -6.96 6.62
C THR A 410 24.65 -8.19 5.77
N SER A 411 24.61 -8.02 4.45
CA SER A 411 25.00 -9.10 3.53
C SER A 411 26.32 -8.69 2.88
N ALA A 412 27.33 -9.53 3.10
CA ALA A 412 28.74 -9.28 2.89
C ALA A 412 29.08 -8.61 1.55
N GLY A 413 29.90 -7.55 1.63
CA GLY A 413 30.70 -7.04 0.52
C GLY A 413 30.19 -5.76 -0.14
N CYS A 414 30.05 -4.66 0.62
CA CYS A 414 30.19 -3.28 0.11
C CYS A 414 30.25 -2.32 1.31
N ALA A 415 31.45 -2.05 1.80
CA ALA A 415 31.68 -0.94 2.72
C ALA A 415 31.74 0.34 1.91
N GLY A 416 30.79 1.24 2.15
CA GLY A 416 30.71 2.56 1.54
C GLY A 416 29.74 3.40 2.35
N SER A 417 30.27 4.01 3.39
CA SER A 417 29.64 4.95 4.32
C SER A 417 28.74 5.97 3.62
N GLY A 418 27.58 6.22 4.22
CA GLY A 418 26.59 7.17 3.75
C GLY A 418 27.12 8.61 3.67
N ALA A 419 26.73 9.28 2.59
CA ALA A 419 26.53 10.73 2.46
C ALA A 419 26.31 10.99 0.95
N TRP A 420 25.08 10.91 0.48
CA TRP A 420 24.74 11.29 -0.89
C TRP A 420 23.48 12.12 -0.87
N TRP A 421 23.63 13.35 -0.37
CA TRP A 421 22.89 14.57 -0.69
C TRP A 421 23.13 15.59 0.43
N ARG A 422 23.90 16.62 0.12
CA ARG A 422 23.75 17.95 0.70
C ARG A 422 23.92 18.95 -0.46
N PRO A 423 23.05 19.97 -0.53
CA PRO A 423 22.99 20.92 -1.63
C PRO A 423 24.31 21.67 -1.86
#